data_AF-R1BRE2-F1
#
_entry.id   AF-R1BRE2-F1
#
_cell.length_a   1.000
_cell.length_b   1.000
_cell.length_c   1.000
_cell.angle_alpha   90.00
_cell.angle_beta   90.00
_cell.angle_gamma   90.00
#
_symmetry.space_group_name_H-M   'P 1'
#
loop_
_entity.id
_entity.type
_entity.pdbx_description
1 polymer ?
#
loop_
_entity_poly.entity_id
_entity_poly.type
_entity_poly.pdbx_seq_one_letter_code
_entity_poly.pdbx_strand_id
1 'polypeptide(L)'
;EQKEAKKVAKEKKKAQRNTPSAFALQEEREKRAAAEERERKEKAEALAAELAAEREAKTAAEEEARREQLEREAAGETTCIICFSNAKSHVAGPCGHLCACGPCSAKMESCPICRAPVLMWMQLRVA
;
A
#
# COMPACT_ATOMS: atom_id res chain seq x y z
N GLU A 1 12.67 72.05 27.30
CA GLU A 1 12.92 71.75 25.88
C GLU A 1 14.33 71.23 25.55
N GLN A 2 15.43 71.98 25.76
CA GLN A 2 16.77 71.55 25.30
C GLN A 2 17.31 70.24 25.92
N LYS A 3 16.88 69.89 27.14
CA LYS A 3 17.28 68.64 27.81
C LYS A 3 16.59 67.40 27.22
N GLU A 4 15.35 67.53 26.76
CA GLU A 4 14.62 66.45 26.08
C GLU A 4 15.19 66.16 24.70
N ALA A 5 15.52 67.20 23.92
CA ALA A 5 16.13 67.03 22.61
C ALA A 5 17.46 66.25 22.67
N LYS A 6 18.28 66.49 23.70
CA LYS A 6 19.54 65.75 23.93
C LYS A 6 19.31 64.31 24.37
N LYS A 7 18.24 64.03 25.15
CA LYS A 7 17.86 62.68 25.57
C LYS A 7 17.40 61.85 24.36
N VAL A 8 16.53 62.42 23.52
CA VAL A 8 16.05 61.80 22.28
C VAL A 8 17.20 61.53 21.30
N ALA A 9 18.16 62.46 21.17
CA ALA A 9 19.33 62.27 20.33
C ALA A 9 20.27 61.15 20.83
N LYS A 10 20.43 61.02 22.16
CA LYS A 10 21.25 59.96 22.78
C LYS A 10 20.62 58.58 22.64
N GLU A 11 19.30 58.49 22.82
CA GLU A 11 18.50 57.27 22.62
C GLU A 11 18.56 56.81 21.15
N LYS A 12 18.41 57.73 20.19
CA LYS A 12 18.55 57.44 18.75
C LYS A 12 19.96 56.97 18.39
N LYS A 13 21.01 57.60 18.91
CA LYS A 13 22.40 57.14 18.72
C LYS A 13 22.65 55.77 19.34
N LYS A 14 22.06 55.48 20.51
CA LYS A 14 22.17 54.18 21.17
C LYS A 14 21.46 53.09 20.37
N ALA A 15 20.29 53.38 19.81
CA ALA A 15 19.55 52.47 18.92
C ALA A 15 20.28 52.22 17.59
N GLN A 16 20.89 53.26 17.02
CA GLN A 16 21.69 53.16 15.78
C GLN A 16 23.01 52.40 15.98
N ARG A 17 23.52 52.36 17.21
CA ARG A 17 24.75 51.63 17.55
C ARG A 17 24.49 50.17 17.95
N ASN A 18 23.25 49.84 18.32
CA ASN A 18 22.80 48.48 18.66
C ASN A 18 22.06 47.78 17.51
N THR A 19 21.95 48.42 16.35
CA THR A 19 21.33 47.79 15.17
C THR A 19 22.30 46.74 14.64
N PRO A 20 21.88 45.46 14.50
CA PRO A 20 22.73 44.45 13.91
C PRO A 20 23.11 44.89 12.49
N SER A 21 24.38 44.67 12.12
CA SER A 21 24.83 45.05 10.79
C SER A 21 24.09 44.24 9.73
N ALA A 22 24.00 44.77 8.52
CA ALA A 22 23.41 44.05 7.39
C ALA A 22 24.07 42.67 7.17
N PHE A 23 25.38 42.58 7.45
CA PHE A 23 26.14 41.33 7.38
C PHE A 23 25.68 40.31 8.44
N ALA A 24 25.49 40.74 9.69
CA ALA A 24 25.01 39.87 10.76
C ALA A 24 23.59 39.33 10.47
N LEU A 25 22.71 40.18 9.92
CA LEU A 25 21.37 39.76 9.50
C LEU A 25 21.41 38.78 8.33
N GLN A 26 22.36 38.95 7.40
CA GLN A 26 22.52 38.05 6.26
C GLN A 26 23.06 36.68 6.68
N GLU A 27 24.07 36.65 7.55
CA GLU A 27 24.63 35.42 8.11
C GLU A 27 23.58 34.61 8.89
N GLU A 28 22.74 35.26 9.69
CA GLU A 28 21.63 34.60 10.40
C GLU A 28 20.57 34.04 9.44
N ARG A 29 20.29 34.73 8.33
CA ARG A 29 19.37 34.22 7.28
C ARG A 29 19.94 32.99 6.57
N GLU A 30 21.24 33.00 6.27
CA GLU A 30 21.93 31.87 5.64
C GLU A 30 21.96 30.65 6.56
N LYS A 31 22.26 30.84 7.86
CA LYS A 31 22.17 29.79 8.88
C LYS A 31 20.76 29.20 8.99
N ARG A 32 19.74 30.06 9.00
CA ARG A 32 18.33 29.64 9.06
C ARG A 32 17.93 28.86 7.80
N ALA A 33 18.34 29.31 6.61
CA ALA A 33 18.07 28.60 5.36
C ALA A 33 18.76 27.23 5.31
N ALA A 34 20.01 27.13 5.76
CA ALA A 34 20.73 25.85 5.85
C ALA A 34 20.09 24.88 6.85
N ALA A 35 19.58 25.40 7.98
CA ALA A 35 18.85 24.60 8.96
C ALA A 35 17.51 24.08 8.40
N GLU A 36 16.74 24.93 7.73
CA GLU A 36 15.48 24.54 7.06
C GLU A 36 15.72 23.50 5.96
N GLU A 37 16.80 23.63 5.18
CA GLU A 37 17.16 22.65 4.16
C GLU A 37 17.55 21.30 4.79
N ARG A 38 18.32 21.31 5.88
CA ARG A 38 18.71 20.10 6.61
C ARG A 38 17.49 19.39 7.19
N GLU A 39 16.59 20.14 7.83
CA GLU A 39 15.32 19.61 8.36
C GLU A 39 14.46 19.01 7.24
N ARG A 40 14.40 19.66 6.08
CA ARG A 40 13.67 19.15 4.91
C ARG A 40 14.27 17.85 4.38
N LYS A 41 15.61 17.74 4.31
CA LYS A 41 16.28 16.49 3.90
C LYS A 41 16.01 15.36 4.88
N GLU A 42 16.14 15.62 6.18
CA GLU A 42 15.86 14.63 7.23
C GLU A 42 14.41 14.14 7.19
N LYS A 43 13.44 15.05 7.01
CA LYS A 43 12.03 14.69 6.82
C LYS A 43 11.79 13.89 5.55
N ALA A 44 12.44 14.23 4.44
CA ALA A 44 12.31 13.52 3.18
C ALA A 44 12.89 12.09 3.27
N GLU A 45 14.03 11.94 3.94
CA GLU A 45 14.66 10.63 4.19
C GLU A 45 13.80 9.76 5.10
N ALA A 46 13.23 10.33 6.17
CA ALA A 46 12.30 9.62 7.05
C ALA A 46 11.03 9.16 6.32
N LEU A 47 10.42 10.04 5.51
CA LEU A 47 9.25 9.70 4.71
C LEU A 47 9.59 8.62 3.65
N ALA A 48 10.77 8.71 3.03
CA ALA A 48 11.21 7.71 2.07
C ALA A 48 11.42 6.33 2.72
N ALA A 49 11.97 6.29 3.93
CA ALA A 49 12.12 5.05 4.70
C ALA A 49 10.76 4.44 5.09
N GLU A 50 9.79 5.27 5.51
CA GLU A 50 8.44 4.81 5.85
C GLU A 50 7.71 4.24 4.63
N LEU A 51 7.76 4.94 3.49
CA LEU A 51 7.18 4.48 2.23
C LEU A 51 7.86 3.20 1.71
N ALA A 52 9.17 3.04 1.91
CA ALA A 52 9.88 1.82 1.55
C ALA A 52 9.37 0.64 2.39
N ALA A 53 9.27 0.81 3.71
CA ALA A 53 8.75 -0.22 4.61
C ALA A 53 7.30 -0.62 4.28
N GLU A 54 6.43 0.35 3.95
CA GLU A 54 5.05 0.05 3.54
C GLU A 54 5.01 -0.75 2.23
N ARG A 55 5.86 -0.41 1.25
CA ARG A 55 5.94 -1.15 -0.01
C ARG A 55 6.44 -2.57 0.20
N GLU A 56 7.46 -2.78 1.03
CA GLU A 56 7.94 -4.11 1.40
C GLU A 56 6.84 -4.95 2.06
N ALA A 57 6.10 -4.36 3.02
CA ALA A 57 4.98 -5.02 3.67
C ALA A 57 3.86 -5.40 2.68
N LYS A 58 3.51 -4.52 1.75
CA LYS A 58 2.53 -4.82 0.68
C LYS A 58 3.01 -5.96 -0.21
N THR A 59 4.27 -5.94 -0.64
CA THR A 59 4.81 -7.02 -1.48
C THR A 59 4.80 -8.37 -0.76
N ALA A 60 5.15 -8.40 0.53
CA ALA A 60 5.10 -9.62 1.32
C ALA A 60 3.65 -10.16 1.45
N ALA A 61 2.68 -9.28 1.69
CA ALA A 61 1.27 -9.66 1.78
C ALA A 61 0.72 -10.19 0.43
N GLU A 62 1.12 -9.59 -0.69
CA GLU A 62 0.74 -10.07 -2.03
C GLU A 62 1.35 -11.44 -2.35
N GLU A 63 2.61 -11.68 -1.97
CA GLU A 63 3.26 -12.99 -2.14
C GLU A 63 2.62 -14.07 -1.27
N GLU A 64 2.26 -13.75 -0.03
CA GLU A 64 1.54 -14.65 0.87
C GLU A 64 0.16 -15.02 0.30
N ALA A 65 -0.63 -14.02 -0.12
CA ALA A 65 -1.93 -14.26 -0.73
C ALA A 65 -1.83 -15.11 -2.00
N ARG A 66 -0.81 -14.86 -2.84
CA ARG A 66 -0.54 -15.67 -4.03
C ARG A 66 -0.19 -17.11 -3.66
N ARG A 67 0.61 -17.32 -2.62
CA ARG A 67 0.96 -18.66 -2.13
C ARG A 67 -0.27 -19.41 -1.65
N GLU A 68 -1.14 -18.77 -0.85
CA GLU A 68 -2.39 -19.37 -0.40
C GLU A 68 -3.29 -19.77 -1.59
N GLN A 69 -3.43 -18.89 -2.59
CA GLN A 69 -4.22 -19.20 -3.78
C GLN A 69 -3.67 -20.43 -4.53
N LEU A 70 -2.35 -20.51 -4.71
CA LEU A 70 -1.71 -21.66 -5.35
C LEU A 70 -1.91 -22.94 -4.55
N GLU A 71 -1.86 -22.88 -3.22
CA GLU A 71 -2.14 -24.03 -2.35
C GLU A 71 -3.60 -24.51 -2.49
N ARG A 72 -4.57 -23.59 -2.58
CA ARG A 72 -5.98 -23.92 -2.83
C ARG A 72 -6.21 -24.55 -4.21
N GLU A 73 -5.53 -24.03 -5.23
CA GLU A 73 -5.56 -24.58 -6.59
C GLU A 73 -4.93 -25.98 -6.63
N ALA A 74 -3.79 -26.17 -5.96
CA ALA A 74 -3.08 -27.46 -5.87
C ALA A 74 -3.88 -28.50 -5.06
N ALA A 75 -4.55 -28.09 -3.98
CA ALA A 75 -5.50 -28.92 -3.24
C ALA A 75 -6.76 -29.24 -4.07
N GLY A 76 -6.93 -28.62 -5.23
CA GLY A 76 -8.06 -28.83 -6.11
C GLY A 76 -9.36 -28.29 -5.52
N GLU A 77 -9.32 -27.24 -4.69
CA GLU A 77 -10.49 -26.59 -4.11
C GLU A 77 -11.24 -25.75 -5.14
N THR A 78 -10.49 -25.03 -5.98
CA THR A 78 -11.02 -24.06 -6.95
C THR A 78 -10.90 -24.55 -8.40
N THR A 79 -9.97 -25.48 -8.67
CA THR A 79 -9.67 -25.99 -10.02
C THR A 79 -10.37 -27.34 -10.28
N CYS A 80 -10.80 -27.57 -11.52
CA CYS A 80 -11.42 -28.83 -11.94
C CYS A 80 -10.45 -30.01 -11.73
N ILE A 81 -10.89 -31.02 -10.99
CA ILE A 81 -10.05 -32.20 -10.65
C ILE A 81 -9.84 -33.17 -11.81
N ILE A 82 -10.43 -32.87 -12.98
CA ILE A 82 -10.35 -33.71 -14.17
C ILE A 82 -9.27 -33.18 -15.12
N CYS A 83 -9.30 -31.88 -15.40
CA CYS A 83 -8.35 -31.25 -16.33
C CYS A 83 -7.25 -30.43 -15.64
N PHE A 84 -7.36 -30.18 -14.33
CA PHE A 84 -6.42 -29.36 -13.56
C PHE A 84 -6.08 -27.99 -14.16
N SER A 85 -6.98 -27.47 -15.02
CA SER A 85 -6.74 -26.27 -15.82
C SER A 85 -7.84 -25.23 -15.61
N ASN A 86 -9.10 -25.63 -15.78
CA ASN A 86 -10.24 -24.73 -15.68
C ASN A 86 -10.80 -24.70 -14.25
N ALA A 87 -11.33 -23.56 -13.83
CA ALA A 87 -12.05 -23.43 -12.56
C ALA A 87 -13.26 -24.36 -12.49
N LYS A 88 -13.56 -24.85 -11.28
CA LYS A 88 -14.81 -25.56 -11.01
C LYS A 88 -15.98 -24.61 -11.26
N SER A 89 -16.95 -25.08 -12.01
CA SER A 89 -18.14 -24.29 -12.33
C SER A 89 -19.42 -25.12 -12.28
N HIS A 90 -19.32 -26.45 -12.25
CA HIS A 90 -20.48 -27.34 -12.37
C HIS A 90 -20.60 -28.29 -11.17
N VAL A 91 -21.82 -28.35 -10.64
CA VAL A 91 -22.23 -29.23 -9.54
C VAL A 91 -22.92 -30.47 -10.11
N ALA A 92 -22.54 -31.65 -9.61
CA ALA A 92 -23.15 -32.93 -9.97
C ALA A 92 -24.45 -33.17 -9.19
N GLY A 93 -25.62 -33.09 -9.83
CA GLY A 93 -26.91 -33.45 -9.23
C GLY A 93 -27.20 -34.96 -9.35
N PRO A 94 -27.75 -35.63 -8.32
CA PRO A 94 -28.25 -35.07 -7.05
C PRO A 94 -27.21 -35.00 -5.92
N CYS A 95 -26.00 -35.52 -6.11
CA CYS A 95 -25.04 -35.67 -5.00
C CYS A 95 -24.44 -34.35 -4.47
N GLY A 96 -24.54 -33.25 -5.23
CA GLY A 96 -24.15 -31.90 -4.80
C GLY A 96 -22.65 -31.59 -4.90
N HIS A 97 -21.81 -32.47 -5.42
CA HIS A 97 -20.37 -32.25 -5.48
C HIS A 97 -19.96 -31.27 -6.59
N LEU A 98 -19.37 -30.13 -6.20
CA LEU A 98 -18.70 -29.19 -7.11
C LEU A 98 -17.28 -29.70 -7.41
N CYS A 99 -17.07 -30.22 -8.63
CA CYS A 99 -15.80 -30.89 -8.95
C CYS A 99 -15.32 -30.68 -10.39
N ALA A 100 -16.20 -30.26 -11.30
CA ALA A 100 -15.92 -30.20 -12.73
C ALA A 100 -16.06 -28.79 -13.31
N CYS A 101 -15.32 -28.53 -14.39
CA CYS A 101 -15.58 -27.41 -15.29
C CYS A 101 -16.61 -27.84 -16.36
N GLY A 102 -17.21 -26.87 -17.08
CA GLY A 102 -18.21 -27.14 -18.12
C GLY A 102 -17.77 -28.16 -19.19
N PRO A 103 -16.57 -28.04 -19.78
CA PRO A 103 -16.10 -29.02 -20.77
C PRO A 103 -15.91 -30.44 -20.22
N CYS A 104 -15.54 -30.59 -18.95
CA CYS A 104 -15.35 -31.89 -18.32
C CYS A 104 -16.69 -32.49 -17.89
N SER A 105 -17.60 -31.69 -17.30
CA SER A 105 -18.91 -32.16 -16.87
C SER A 105 -19.72 -32.73 -18.04
N ALA A 106 -19.66 -32.08 -19.21
CA ALA A 106 -20.33 -32.55 -20.43
C ALA A 106 -19.89 -33.95 -20.92
N LYS A 107 -18.75 -34.48 -20.43
CA LYS A 107 -18.19 -35.78 -20.83
C LYS A 107 -18.38 -36.86 -19.76
N MET A 108 -19.05 -36.56 -18.65
CA MET A 108 -19.14 -37.45 -17.49
C MET A 108 -20.59 -37.72 -17.08
N GLU A 109 -20.89 -38.99 -16.80
CA GLU A 109 -22.21 -39.45 -16.36
C GLU A 109 -22.22 -39.86 -14.87
N SER A 110 -21.06 -39.88 -14.21
CA SER A 110 -20.91 -40.20 -12.79
C SER A 110 -20.06 -39.16 -12.08
N CYS A 111 -20.32 -38.97 -10.78
CA CYS A 111 -19.59 -38.00 -9.97
C CYS A 111 -18.18 -38.54 -9.67
N PRO A 112 -17.10 -37.80 -9.99
CA PRO A 112 -15.74 -38.26 -9.73
C PRO A 112 -15.38 -38.34 -8.23
N ILE A 113 -16.16 -37.68 -7.35
CA ILE A 113 -15.94 -37.71 -5.91
C ILE A 113 -16.61 -38.93 -5.27
N CYS A 114 -17.93 -39.07 -5.43
CA CYS A 114 -18.71 -40.09 -4.72
C CYS A 114 -19.18 -41.26 -5.61
N ARG A 115 -18.88 -41.22 -6.91
CA ARG A 115 -19.24 -42.25 -7.91
C ARG A 115 -20.75 -42.45 -8.13
N ALA A 116 -21.59 -41.61 -7.51
CA ALA A 116 -23.03 -41.61 -7.76
C ALA A 116 -23.33 -41.21 -9.22
N PRO A 117 -24.40 -41.76 -9.84
CA PRO A 117 -24.83 -41.34 -11.17
C PRO A 117 -25.24 -39.86 -11.16
N VAL A 118 -24.82 -39.12 -12.18
CA VAL A 118 -25.16 -37.71 -12.35
C VAL A 118 -26.37 -37.60 -13.27
N LEU A 119 -27.48 -37.11 -12.72
CA LEU A 119 -28.71 -36.88 -13.48
C LEU A 119 -28.67 -35.54 -14.21
N MET A 120 -27.97 -34.56 -13.65
CA MET A 120 -27.80 -33.23 -14.25
C MET A 120 -26.54 -32.55 -13.75
N TRP A 121 -25.89 -31.80 -14.63
CA TRP A 121 -24.81 -30.88 -14.28
C TRP A 121 -25.34 -29.44 -14.26
N MET A 122 -25.19 -28.76 -13.13
CA MET A 122 -25.70 -27.39 -12.96
C MET A 122 -24.55 -26.41 -12.80
N GLN A 123 -24.56 -25.31 -13.55
CA GLN A 123 -23.56 -24.26 -13.43
C GLN A 123 -23.82 -23.40 -12.19
N LEU A 124 -22.82 -23.28 -11.31
CA LEU A 124 -22.87 -22.37 -10.17
C LEU A 124 -22.49 -20.97 -10.65
N ARG A 125 -23.41 -20.01 -10.51
CA ARG A 125 -23.14 -18.58 -10.69
C ARG A 125 -22.92 -17.98 -9.30
N VAL A 126 -21.71 -17.52 -9.03
CA VAL A 126 -21.41 -16.73 -7.83
C VAL A 126 -21.67 -15.27 -8.19
N ALA A 127 -22.56 -14.63 -7.44
CA ALA A 127 -22.92 -13.21 -7.59
C ALA A 127 -21.90 -12.31 -6.88
#